data_AF-A0A528DA81-F1
#
_entry.id   AF-A0A528DA81-F1
#
_cell.length_a   1.000
_cell.length_b   1.000
_cell.length_c   1.000
_cell.angle_alpha   90.00
_cell.angle_beta   90.00
_cell.angle_gamma   90.00
#
_symmetry.space_group_name_H-M   'P 1'
#
loop_
_entity.id
_entity.type
_entity.pdbx_description
1 polymer ?
#
loop_
_entity_poly.entity_id
_entity_poly.type
_entity_poly.pdbx_seq_one_letter_code
_entity_poly.pdbx_strand_id
1 'polypeptide(L)'
;MTASWRFSTLADRHRALGSKLEDWSGMGTAWTYDKNADEEYIAIRTKAGLMDVSGLKKIHITGPHASHLIDLATTRDVEKIY
;
A
#
# COMPACT_ATOMS: atom_id res chain seq x y z
N MET A 1 -10.72 -11.34 15.50
CA MET A 1 -10.05 -11.54 14.19
C MET A 1 -11.10 -11.43 13.11
N THR A 2 -11.14 -10.32 12.38
CA THR A 2 -11.98 -10.19 11.18
C THR A 2 -11.41 -11.12 10.11
N ALA A 3 -12.19 -12.12 9.69
CA ALA A 3 -11.79 -13.00 8.59
C ALA A 3 -11.66 -12.15 7.31
N SER A 4 -10.43 -11.80 6.97
CA SER A 4 -10.13 -11.10 5.73
C SER A 4 -9.90 -12.10 4.59
N TRP A 5 -10.49 -11.80 3.44
CA TRP A 5 -10.33 -12.55 2.19
C TRP A 5 -9.30 -11.86 1.27
N ARG A 6 -8.63 -10.81 1.77
CA ARG A 6 -7.61 -10.06 1.04
C ARG A 6 -6.24 -10.60 1.44
N PHE A 7 -5.47 -11.02 0.44
CA PHE A 7 -4.11 -11.52 0.61
C PHE A 7 -3.19 -10.80 -0.36
N SER A 8 -2.01 -10.40 0.09
CA SER A 8 -0.98 -9.87 -0.80
C SER A 8 -0.49 -10.98 -1.73
N THR A 9 -0.28 -10.67 -3.01
CA THR A 9 0.38 -11.56 -3.97
C THR A 9 1.84 -11.86 -3.57
N LEU A 10 2.44 -11.02 -2.74
CA LEU A 10 3.80 -11.16 -2.23
C LEU A 10 3.85 -11.82 -0.84
N ALA A 11 2.74 -12.33 -0.32
CA ALA A 11 2.66 -12.89 1.03
C ALA A 11 3.73 -13.95 1.33
N ASP A 12 3.98 -14.87 0.40
CA ASP A 12 4.99 -15.91 0.59
C ASP A 12 6.41 -15.35 0.61
N ARG A 13 6.68 -14.31 -0.19
CA ARG A 13 7.97 -13.63 -0.18
C ARG A 13 8.20 -12.91 1.15
N HIS A 14 7.18 -12.27 1.69
CA HIS A 14 7.24 -11.61 3.00
C HIS A 14 7.52 -12.58 4.14
N ARG A 15 6.83 -13.73 4.15
CA ARG A 15 7.10 -14.79 5.13
C ARG A 15 8.52 -15.33 5.02
N ALA A 16 9.02 -15.53 3.80
CA ALA A 16 10.40 -15.96 3.57
C ALA A 16 11.45 -14.93 4.04
N LEU A 17 11.09 -13.65 4.14
CA LEU A 17 11.91 -12.59 4.71
C LEU A 17 11.70 -12.41 6.22
N GLY A 18 10.89 -13.26 6.87
CA GLY A 18 10.68 -13.28 8.32
C GLY A 18 9.48 -12.47 8.81
N SER A 19 8.66 -11.92 7.90
CA SER A 19 7.47 -11.17 8.30
C SER A 19 6.33 -12.08 8.76
N LYS A 20 5.55 -11.63 9.75
CA LYS A 20 4.39 -12.34 10.28
C LYS A 20 3.05 -11.92 9.64
N LEU A 21 3.09 -10.93 8.75
CA LEU A 21 1.92 -10.42 8.02
C LEU A 21 0.77 -9.97 8.93
N GLU A 22 1.02 -8.92 9.69
CA GLU A 22 0.05 -8.25 10.55
C GLU A 22 -1.14 -7.69 9.75
N ASP A 23 -2.31 -7.59 10.39
CA ASP A 23 -3.50 -7.07 9.73
C ASP A 23 -3.42 -5.55 9.54
N TRP A 24 -3.45 -5.11 8.28
CA TRP A 24 -3.61 -3.73 7.91
C TRP A 24 -4.72 -3.57 6.87
N SER A 25 -5.79 -2.86 7.23
CA SER A 25 -6.98 -2.65 6.38
C SER A 25 -7.65 -3.97 5.96
N GLY A 26 -7.64 -4.97 6.84
CA GLY A 26 -8.12 -6.30 6.51
C GLY A 26 -7.23 -6.94 5.46
N MET A 27 -5.90 -6.88 5.55
CA MET A 27 -4.98 -7.59 4.65
C MET A 27 -3.66 -7.82 5.38
N GLY A 28 -3.18 -9.06 5.37
CA GLY A 28 -1.86 -9.38 5.92
C GLY A 28 -0.76 -8.59 5.20
N THR A 29 -0.04 -7.76 5.93
CA THR A 29 0.95 -6.80 5.41
C THR A 29 2.22 -6.89 6.24
N ALA A 30 3.38 -6.83 5.59
CA ALA A 30 4.65 -6.92 6.29
C ALA A 30 4.98 -5.62 7.04
N TRP A 31 4.98 -5.65 8.38
CA TRP A 31 5.39 -4.50 9.20
C TRP A 31 6.89 -4.49 9.45
N THR A 32 7.46 -5.68 9.67
CA THR A 32 8.88 -5.90 9.87
C THR A 32 9.32 -7.19 9.19
N TYR A 33 10.62 -7.32 9.01
CA TYR A 33 11.33 -8.51 8.54
C TYR A 33 12.32 -8.99 9.60
N ASP A 34 12.98 -10.13 9.38
CA ASP A 34 14.04 -10.65 10.26
C ASP A 34 15.36 -9.88 10.06
N LYS A 35 15.30 -8.55 10.23
CA LYS A 35 16.38 -7.58 10.04
C LYS A 35 16.18 -6.38 10.96
N ASN A 36 17.24 -5.56 11.09
CA ASN A 36 17.16 -4.31 11.83
C ASN A 36 16.37 -3.25 11.03
N ALA A 37 15.25 -2.79 11.60
CA ALA A 37 14.41 -1.76 10.99
C ALA A 37 15.14 -0.42 10.78
N ASP A 38 16.12 -0.08 11.62
CA ASP A 38 16.91 1.16 11.46
C ASP A 38 17.76 1.13 10.19
N GLU A 39 18.31 -0.04 9.84
CA GLU A 39 19.07 -0.22 8.60
C GLU A 39 18.17 -0.11 7.37
N GLU A 40 16.94 -0.64 7.43
CA GLU A 40 15.94 -0.49 6.38
C GLU A 40 15.52 0.97 6.19
N TYR A 41 15.31 1.68 7.30
CA TYR A 41 15.05 3.12 7.29
C TYR A 41 16.19 3.91 6.63
N ILE A 42 17.44 3.65 7.02
CA ILE A 42 18.62 4.29 6.42
C ILE A 42 18.72 3.94 4.94
N ALA A 43 18.46 2.69 4.54
CA ALA A 43 18.49 2.27 3.14
C ALA A 43 17.47 3.02 2.29
N ILE A 44 16.25 3.24 2.79
CA ILE A 44 15.23 4.05 2.08
C ILE A 44 15.71 5.49 1.87
N ARG A 45 16.44 6.07 2.83
CA ARG A 45 16.90 7.47 2.78
C ARG A 45 18.17 7.67 1.97
N THR A 46 19.05 6.68 1.95
CA THR A 46 20.41 6.81 1.38
C THR A 46 20.62 5.97 0.12
N LYS A 47 19.72 5.03 -0.17
CA LYS A 47 19.80 4.09 -1.30
C LYS A 47 18.40 3.94 -1.93
N ALA A 48 17.82 2.74 -1.85
CA ALA A 48 16.51 2.43 -2.37
C ALA A 48 15.78 1.48 -1.40
N GLY A 49 14.45 1.59 -1.38
CA GLY A 49 13.57 0.69 -0.65
C GLY A 49 12.43 0.21 -1.53
N LEU A 50 12.02 -1.04 -1.35
CA LEU A 50 10.82 -1.61 -1.98
C LEU A 50 9.74 -1.79 -0.92
N MET A 51 8.55 -1.22 -1.15
CA MET A 51 7.42 -1.29 -0.23
C MET A 51 6.24 -1.98 -0.92
N ASP A 52 5.71 -3.02 -0.29
CA ASP A 52 4.45 -3.62 -0.71
C ASP A 52 3.27 -2.83 -0.14
N VAL A 53 2.67 -1.99 -0.98
CA VAL A 53 1.47 -1.20 -0.65
C VAL A 53 0.19 -1.77 -1.24
N SER A 54 0.18 -3.07 -1.57
CA SER A 54 -0.99 -3.74 -2.16
C SER A 54 -2.25 -3.69 -1.28
N GLY A 55 -2.10 -3.40 0.01
CA GLY A 55 -3.22 -3.20 0.94
C GLY A 55 -4.04 -1.95 0.67
N LEU A 56 -3.47 -0.96 -0.04
CA LEU A 56 -4.20 0.23 -0.48
C LEU A 56 -5.30 -0.15 -1.47
N LYS A 57 -6.49 0.40 -1.23
CA LYS A 57 -7.62 0.26 -2.15
C LYS A 57 -7.39 1.18 -3.35
N LYS A 58 -7.23 0.58 -4.53
CA LYS A 58 -7.09 1.27 -5.80
C LYS A 58 -8.44 1.30 -6.49
N ILE A 59 -8.90 2.49 -6.87
CA ILE A 59 -10.18 2.70 -7.55
C ILE A 59 -9.88 3.39 -8.87
N HIS A 60 -10.42 2.87 -9.96
CA HIS A 60 -10.32 3.47 -11.29
C HIS A 60 -11.71 3.92 -11.72
N ILE A 61 -11.87 5.22 -11.97
CA ILE A 61 -13.12 5.84 -12.39
C ILE A 61 -12.96 6.27 -13.84
N THR A 62 -13.89 5.86 -14.70
CA THR A 62 -13.84 6.13 -16.14
C THR A 62 -15.18 6.66 -16.64
N GLY A 63 -15.13 7.61 -17.58
CA GLY A 63 -16.31 8.16 -18.25
C GLY A 63 -16.22 9.68 -18.44
N PRO A 64 -17.12 10.29 -19.22
CA PRO A 64 -17.07 11.71 -19.56
C PRO A 64 -17.12 12.68 -18.36
N HIS A 65 -17.57 12.22 -17.20
CA HIS A 65 -17.75 13.03 -15.99
C HIS A 65 -16.92 12.53 -14.80
N ALA A 66 -15.87 11.73 -15.05
CA ALA A 66 -15.02 11.18 -13.98
C ALA A 66 -14.35 12.27 -13.14
N SER A 67 -13.88 13.37 -13.77
CA SER A 67 -13.25 14.47 -13.05
C SER A 67 -14.21 15.17 -12.10
N HIS A 68 -15.45 15.44 -12.54
CA HIS A 68 -16.47 16.05 -11.70
C HIS A 68 -16.80 15.22 -10.45
N LEU A 69 -16.81 13.88 -10.56
CA LEU A 69 -17.01 13.01 -9.41
C LEU A 69 -15.83 13.05 -8.42
N ILE A 70 -14.59 13.14 -8.92
CA ILE A 70 -13.40 13.28 -8.08
C ILE A 70 -13.36 14.65 -7.39
N ASP A 71 -13.78 15.71 -8.08
CA ASP A 71 -13.88 17.07 -7.54
C ASP A 71 -14.92 17.16 -6.41
N LEU A 72 -16.03 16.42 -6.50
CA LEU A 72 -16.98 16.30 -5.39
C LEU A 72 -16.41 15.53 -4.19
N ALA A 73 -15.59 14.50 -4.45
CA ALA A 73 -15.08 13.59 -3.42
C ALA A 73 -13.81 14.10 -2.72
N THR A 74 -13.14 15.11 -3.28
CA THR A 74 -11.85 15.62 -2.80
C THR A 74 -11.85 17.14 -2.73
N THR A 75 -10.91 17.74 -1.99
CA THR A 75 -10.86 19.20 -1.83
C THR A 75 -9.94 19.89 -2.84
N ARG A 76 -9.26 19.12 -3.70
CA ARG A 76 -8.32 19.63 -4.67
C ARG A 76 -8.96 19.64 -6.05
N ASP A 77 -8.73 20.73 -6.77
CA ASP A 77 -9.12 20.90 -8.16
C ASP A 77 -8.36 19.90 -9.06
N VAL A 78 -9.07 18.89 -9.52
CA VAL A 78 -8.52 17.79 -10.32
C VAL A 78 -8.11 18.22 -11.73
N GLU A 79 -8.68 19.32 -12.25
CA GLU A 79 -8.38 19.86 -13.58
C GLU A 79 -7.00 20.55 -13.63
N LYS A 80 -6.35 20.74 -12.47
CA LYS A 80 -4.98 21.28 -12.37
C LYS A 80 -3.88 20.23 -12.33
N ILE A 81 -4.22 18.94 -12.40
CA ILE A 81 -3.24 17.86 -12.49
C ILE A 81 -2.72 17.81 -13.93
N TYR A 82 -1.44 18.15 -14.12
CA TYR A 82 -0.72 18.15 -15.41
C TYR A 82 0.24 16.97 -15.52
#